data_AF-A0A7S3TIC6-F1
#
_entry.id   AF-A0A7S3TIC6-F1
#
_cell.length_a   1.000
_cell.length_b   1.000
_cell.length_c   1.000
_cell.angle_alpha   90.00
_cell.angle_beta   90.00
_cell.angle_gamma   90.00
#
_symmetry.space_group_name_H-M   'P 1'
#
loop_
_entity.id
_entity.type
_entity.pdbx_description
1 polymer ?
#
loop_
_entity_poly.entity_id
_entity_poly.type
_entity_poly.pdbx_seq_one_letter_code
_entity_poly.pdbx_strand_id
1 'polypeptide(L)'
;MVLGYTKDLRSHPVRYMLDNNVQVSISSDDPCFFDYEGVTLDYVFATLAWDLDLRDLKKLSLNGITYSSVEPAKKEFLHKEVFPPKWQEFINYLNSLDIETE
;
A
#
# COMPACT_ATOMS: atom_id res chain seq x y z
N MET A 1 -12.37 7.22 12.47
CA MET A 1 -10.91 7.42 12.54
C MET A 1 -10.51 7.47 14.00
N VAL A 2 -9.58 6.61 14.44
CA VAL A 2 -9.32 6.36 15.86
C VAL A 2 -8.79 7.61 16.59
N LEU A 3 -7.86 8.35 16.00
CA LEU A 3 -7.21 9.51 16.61
C LEU A 3 -7.88 10.87 16.26
N GLY A 4 -8.96 10.86 15.48
CA GLY A 4 -9.74 12.07 15.19
C GLY A 4 -9.12 13.10 14.23
N TYR A 5 -7.96 12.85 13.63
CA TYR A 5 -7.31 13.78 12.67
C TYR A 5 -8.10 14.02 11.37
N THR A 6 -9.00 13.10 11.03
CA THR A 6 -9.92 13.26 9.90
C THR A 6 -11.24 12.63 10.29
N LYS A 7 -12.36 13.24 9.92
CA LYS A 7 -13.69 12.69 10.23
C LYS A 7 -14.10 11.59 9.26
N ASP A 8 -13.69 11.72 7.99
CA ASP A 8 -13.99 10.80 6.89
C ASP A 8 -12.72 10.55 6.07
N LEU A 9 -12.33 9.28 5.90
CA LEU A 9 -11.11 8.92 5.19
C LEU A 9 -11.11 9.36 3.72
N ARG A 10 -12.30 9.54 3.11
CA ARG A 10 -12.46 10.08 1.74
C ARG A 10 -12.03 11.54 1.63
N SER A 11 -12.05 12.27 2.74
CA SER A 11 -11.57 13.66 2.85
C SER A 11 -10.12 13.77 3.32
N HIS A 12 -9.42 12.65 3.48
CA HIS A 12 -8.05 12.65 3.96
C HIS A 12 -7.14 13.40 2.96
N PRO A 13 -6.27 14.32 3.41
CA PRO A 13 -5.50 15.21 2.53
C PRO A 13 -4.55 14.46 1.59
N VAL A 14 -4.19 13.23 1.93
CA VAL A 14 -3.27 12.44 1.09
C VAL A 14 -3.82 12.18 -0.30
N ARG A 15 -5.14 12.14 -0.49
CA ARG A 15 -5.73 11.98 -1.82
C ARG A 15 -5.30 13.11 -2.76
N TYR A 16 -5.45 14.34 -2.28
CA TYR A 16 -4.95 15.53 -2.99
C TYR A 16 -3.42 15.49 -3.19
N MET A 17 -2.67 14.97 -2.21
CA MET A 17 -1.21 14.85 -2.33
C MET A 17 -0.79 13.86 -3.41
N LEU A 18 -1.46 12.71 -3.51
CA LEU A 18 -1.23 11.71 -4.56
C LEU A 18 -1.52 12.29 -5.95
N ASP A 19 -2.63 13.02 -6.10
CA ASP A 19 -2.99 13.72 -7.35
C ASP A 19 -1.93 14.77 -7.77
N ASN A 20 -1.16 15.28 -6.80
CA ASN A 20 -0.06 16.23 -7.01
C ASN A 20 1.33 15.57 -7.02
N ASN A 21 1.40 14.25 -7.27
CA ASN A 21 2.65 13.48 -7.39
C ASN A 21 3.53 13.45 -6.13
N VAL A 22 2.97 13.78 -4.96
CA VAL A 22 3.68 13.65 -3.70
C VAL A 22 3.91 12.16 -3.41
N GLN A 23 5.13 11.82 -3.01
CA GLN A 23 5.51 10.44 -2.73
C GLN A 23 5.07 10.06 -1.32
N VAL A 24 4.33 8.95 -1.22
CA VAL A 24 3.70 8.47 0.01
C VAL A 24 4.02 6.99 0.22
N SER A 25 4.12 6.55 1.46
CA SER A 25 4.09 5.14 1.88
C SER A 25 2.99 4.93 2.93
N ILE A 26 2.41 3.74 2.98
CA ILE A 26 1.39 3.36 3.99
C ILE A 26 2.06 2.55 5.11
N SER A 27 1.71 2.86 6.35
CA SER A 27 2.14 2.17 7.57
C SER A 27 0.98 2.14 8.58
N SER A 28 0.94 1.13 9.44
CA SER A 28 -0.15 0.84 10.38
C SER A 28 -0.13 1.67 11.67
N ASP A 29 0.96 2.39 11.93
CA ASP A 29 1.22 3.08 13.20
C ASP A 29 1.21 2.07 14.38
N ASP A 30 0.15 2.05 15.19
CA ASP A 30 -0.03 1.15 16.34
C ASP A 30 -1.19 0.14 16.14
N PRO A 31 -1.04 -0.87 15.25
CA PRO A 31 -2.14 -1.78 14.89
C PRO A 31 -2.72 -2.53 16.10
N CYS A 32 -1.87 -2.88 17.08
CA CYS A 32 -2.29 -3.52 18.33
C CYS A 32 -3.20 -2.60 19.18
N PHE A 33 -2.92 -1.29 19.20
CA PHE A 33 -3.77 -0.33 19.91
C PHE A 33 -5.12 -0.13 19.19
N PHE A 34 -5.13 -0.32 17.87
CA PHE A 34 -6.31 -0.23 17.01
C PHE A 34 -7.05 -1.55 16.81
N ASP A 35 -6.66 -2.61 17.53
CA ASP A 35 -7.26 -3.94 17.50
C ASP A 35 -7.24 -4.63 16.12
N TYR A 36 -6.12 -4.49 15.38
CA TYR A 36 -5.86 -5.27 14.18
C TYR A 36 -4.37 -5.66 14.03
N GLU A 37 -4.05 -6.46 13.00
CA GLU A 37 -2.69 -6.96 12.76
C GLU A 37 -2.15 -6.53 11.39
N GLY A 38 -0.85 -6.23 11.36
CA GLY A 38 -0.12 -5.90 10.13
C GLY A 38 -0.56 -4.57 9.54
N VAL A 39 -0.51 -4.47 8.21
CA VAL A 39 -0.83 -3.24 7.44
C VAL A 39 -1.95 -3.46 6.41
N THR A 40 -2.48 -4.68 6.32
CA THR A 40 -3.44 -5.05 5.26
C THR A 40 -4.71 -4.22 5.34
N LEU A 41 -5.24 -3.97 6.54
CA LEU A 41 -6.44 -3.14 6.70
C LEU A 41 -6.20 -1.69 6.25
N ASP A 42 -5.04 -1.11 6.53
CA ASP A 42 -4.70 0.24 6.05
C ASP A 42 -4.74 0.31 4.52
N TYR A 43 -4.17 -0.70 3.84
CA TYR A 43 -4.24 -0.78 2.38
C TYR A 43 -5.68 -0.95 1.88
N VAL A 44 -6.51 -1.77 2.52
CA VAL A 44 -7.92 -1.95 2.13
C VAL A 44 -8.69 -0.64 2.26
N PHE A 45 -8.60 0.04 3.41
CA PHE A 45 -9.29 1.30 3.64
C PHE A 45 -8.77 2.42 2.74
N ALA A 46 -7.46 2.52 2.54
CA ALA A 46 -6.86 3.47 1.61
C ALA A 46 -7.34 3.24 0.17
N THR A 47 -7.36 1.99 -0.28
CA THR A 47 -7.82 1.63 -1.64
C THR A 47 -9.25 2.09 -1.87
N LEU A 48 -10.15 1.77 -0.95
CA LEU A 48 -11.57 2.11 -1.07
C LEU A 48 -11.84 3.60 -0.89
N ALA A 49 -11.15 4.28 0.03
CA ALA A 49 -11.43 5.69 0.33
C ALA A 49 -10.75 6.67 -0.64
N TRP A 50 -9.61 6.29 -1.21
CA TRP A 50 -8.83 7.13 -2.12
C TRP A 50 -8.94 6.71 -3.58
N ASP A 51 -9.78 5.71 -3.88
CA ASP A 51 -9.98 5.12 -5.21
C ASP A 51 -8.66 4.68 -5.86
N LEU A 52 -7.80 4.01 -5.09
CA LEU A 52 -6.50 3.54 -5.58
C LEU A 52 -6.67 2.38 -6.56
N ASP A 53 -5.87 2.39 -7.61
CA ASP A 53 -5.80 1.28 -8.55
C ASP A 53 -4.57 0.38 -8.29
N LEU A 54 -4.43 -0.68 -9.10
CA LEU A 54 -3.34 -1.64 -8.95
C LEU A 54 -1.94 -1.02 -9.19
N ARG A 55 -1.85 0.06 -9.99
CA ARG A 55 -0.60 0.80 -10.21
C ARG A 55 -0.25 1.60 -8.97
N ASP A 56 -1.23 2.23 -8.32
CA ASP A 56 -1.04 2.95 -7.07
C ASP A 56 -0.55 2.01 -5.96
N LEU A 57 -1.18 0.84 -5.81
CA LEU A 57 -0.78 -0.18 -4.85
C LEU A 57 0.67 -0.64 -5.05
N LYS A 58 1.06 -0.86 -6.31
CA LYS A 58 2.45 -1.21 -6.66
C LYS A 58 3.40 -0.09 -6.27
N LYS A 59 3.04 1.16 -6.59
CA LYS A 59 3.87 2.35 -6.34
C LYS A 59 4.04 2.61 -4.84
N LEU A 60 2.96 2.55 -4.06
CA LEU A 60 2.98 2.71 -2.60
C LEU A 60 3.84 1.64 -1.92
N SER A 61 3.72 0.39 -2.37
CA SER A 61 4.55 -0.72 -1.87
C SER A 61 6.03 -0.50 -2.17
N LEU A 62 6.36 -0.09 -3.41
CA LEU A 62 7.73 0.25 -3.80
C LEU A 62 8.28 1.48 -3.07
N ASN A 63 7.43 2.46 -2.75
CA ASN A 63 7.82 3.62 -1.97
C ASN A 63 8.24 3.22 -0.55
N GLY A 64 7.58 2.22 0.05
CA GLY A 64 8.00 1.63 1.32
C GLY A 64 9.44 1.09 1.29
N ILE A 65 9.89 0.51 0.17
CA ILE A 65 11.29 0.09 0.00
C ILE A 65 12.18 1.30 -0.29
N THR A 66 11.78 2.14 -1.25
CA THR A 66 12.56 3.27 -1.78
C THR A 66 12.96 4.26 -0.68
N TYR A 67 12.00 4.61 0.18
CA TYR A 67 12.16 5.64 1.21
C TYR A 67 12.46 5.08 2.60
N SER A 68 12.63 3.76 2.73
CA SER A 68 13.07 3.16 4.00
C SER A 68 14.52 3.54 4.35
N SER A 69 14.84 3.43 5.65
CA SER A 69 16.18 3.63 6.20
C SER A 69 17.09 2.39 6.08
N VAL A 70 16.72 1.39 5.29
CA VAL A 70 17.57 0.20 5.07
C VAL A 70 18.82 0.57 4.26
N GLU A 71 19.90 -0.19 4.48
CA GLU A 71 21.16 0.01 3.78
C GLU A 71 20.98 -0.04 2.24
N PRO A 72 21.69 0.79 1.46
CA PRO A 72 21.55 0.84 0.00
C PRO A 72 21.65 -0.53 -0.68
N ALA A 73 22.59 -1.38 -0.28
CA ALA A 73 22.74 -2.72 -0.85
C ALA A 73 21.51 -3.61 -0.58
N LYS A 74 20.94 -3.53 0.64
CA LYS A 74 19.71 -4.26 0.97
C LYS A 74 18.51 -3.71 0.21
N LYS A 75 18.43 -2.38 0.05
CA LYS A 75 17.37 -1.72 -0.73
C LYS A 75 17.39 -2.18 -2.18
N GLU A 76 18.58 -2.22 -2.79
CA GLU A 76 18.78 -2.71 -4.16
C GLU A 76 18.36 -4.19 -4.29
N PHE A 77 18.78 -5.04 -3.36
CA PHE A 77 18.35 -6.44 -3.31
C PHE A 77 16.82 -6.57 -3.21
N LEU A 78 16.16 -5.78 -2.35
CA LEU A 78 14.71 -5.80 -2.22
C LEU A 78 14.01 -5.40 -3.53
N HIS A 79 14.53 -4.38 -4.23
CA HIS A 79 13.97 -3.91 -5.50
C HIS A 79 14.15 -4.90 -6.65
N LYS A 80 15.30 -5.57 -6.74
CA LYS A 80 15.65 -6.41 -7.88
C LYS A 80 15.23 -7.86 -7.70
N GLU A 81 15.41 -8.40 -6.50
CA GLU A 81 15.33 -9.84 -6.25
C GLU A 81 14.08 -10.25 -5.46
N VAL A 82 13.53 -9.37 -4.63
CA VAL A 82 12.42 -9.73 -3.72
C VAL A 82 11.07 -9.24 -4.20
N PHE A 83 10.95 -7.94 -4.50
CA PHE A 83 9.67 -7.34 -4.86
C PHE A 83 9.12 -7.88 -6.19
N PRO A 84 9.89 -7.98 -7.28
CA PRO A 84 9.36 -8.44 -8.58
C PRO A 84 8.72 -9.84 -8.54
N PRO A 85 9.36 -10.90 -8.00
CA PRO A 85 8.74 -12.22 -7.96
C PRO A 85 7.51 -12.27 -7.05
N LYS A 86 7.54 -11.59 -5.89
CA LYS A 86 6.38 -11.51 -4.98
C LYS A 86 5.20 -10.78 -5.60
N TRP A 87 5.47 -9.68 -6.31
CA TRP A 87 4.45 -8.97 -7.06
C TRP A 87 3.87 -9.84 -8.16
N GLN A 88 4.72 -10.57 -8.90
CA GLN A 88 4.26 -11.48 -9.94
C GLN A 88 3.40 -12.63 -9.39
N GLU A 89 3.78 -13.19 -8.24
CA GLU A 89 2.98 -14.18 -7.52
C GLU A 89 1.59 -13.64 -7.17
N PHE A 90 1.52 -12.42 -6.63
CA PHE A 90 0.26 -11.74 -6.35
C PHE A 90 -0.59 -11.51 -7.60
N ILE A 91 0.00 -11.05 -8.71
CA ILE A 91 -0.72 -10.87 -9.99
C ILE A 91 -1.23 -12.21 -10.54
N ASN A 92 -0.42 -13.28 -10.46
CA ASN A 92 -0.83 -14.61 -10.89
C ASN A 92 -2.00 -15.14 -10.05
N TYR A 93 -1.96 -14.90 -8.74
CA TYR A 93 -3.07 -15.22 -7.84
C TYR A 93 -4.34 -14.46 -8.26
N LEU A 94 -4.28 -13.15 -8.46
CA LEU A 94 -5.43 -12.36 -8.90
C LEU A 94 -6.02 -12.87 -10.22
N ASN A 95 -5.18 -13.12 -11.23
CA ASN A 95 -5.63 -13.66 -12.52
C ASN A 95 -6.22 -15.08 -12.40
N SER A 96 -5.84 -15.84 -11.37
CA SER A 96 -6.44 -17.17 -11.10
C SER A 96 -7.81 -17.10 -10.45
N LEU A 97 -8.18 -15.94 -9.87
CA LEU A 97 -9.51 -15.70 -9.33
C LEU A 97 -10.54 -15.39 -10.43
N ASP A 98 -10.10 -15.00 -11.63
CA ASP A 98 -10.95 -14.70 -12.81
C ASP A 98 -11.49 -15.97 -13.51
N ILE A 99 -11.73 -17.05 -12.76
CA ILE A 99 -12.43 -18.24 -13.24
C ILE A 99 -13.85 -18.19 -12.68
N GLU A 100 -14.83 -18.14 -13.59
CA GLU A 100 -16.28 -17.96 -13.40
C GLU A 100 -16.78 -16.51 -13.48
N THR A 101 -16.73 -15.95 -14.70
CA THR A 101 -17.79 -15.05 -15.14
C THR A 101 -18.75 -15.87 -16.01
N GLU A 102 -19.96 -16.11 -15.50
CA GLU A 102 -21.14 -16.52 -16.30
C GLU A 102 -21.51 -15.43 -17.33
#